data_AF-A0AA35R564-F1
#
_entry.id   AF-A0AA35R564-F1
#
_cell.length_a   1.000
_cell.length_b   1.000
_cell.length_c   1.000
_cell.angle_alpha   90.00
_cell.angle_beta   90.00
_cell.angle_gamma   90.00
#
_symmetry.space_group_name_H-M   'P 1'
#
loop_
_entity.id
_entity.type
_entity.pdbx_description
1 polymer ?
#
loop_
_entity_poly.entity_id
_entity_poly.type
_entity_poly.pdbx_seq_one_letter_code
_entity_poly.pdbx_strand_id
1 'polypeptide(L)'
;MRNAVLIFLLAVALTGGHLMAGEALTGHISDAKCGAAHVDHSAKSIGCVTGCVNGGEKPVFVTGDKKVLQIANADKVMAHLGHKVEVTGKVMDGTLTIKSVKHLAP
;
A
#
# COMPACT_ATOMS: atom_id res chain seq x y z
N MET A 1 -24.85 25.77 10.07
CA MET A 1 -25.36 24.54 10.74
C MET A 1 -24.98 23.35 9.86
N ARG A 2 -23.70 22.96 9.83
CA ARG A 2 -22.86 22.38 10.89
C ARG A 2 -23.15 20.89 11.08
N ASN A 3 -22.95 20.09 10.03
CA ASN A 3 -22.67 18.66 10.16
C ASN A 3 -21.23 18.40 9.72
N ALA A 4 -20.31 18.92 10.53
CA ALA A 4 -18.95 18.43 10.61
C ALA A 4 -18.97 17.18 11.49
N VAL A 5 -18.87 16.00 10.90
CA VAL A 5 -18.39 14.79 11.57
C VAL A 5 -17.58 13.96 10.56
N LEU A 6 -16.50 14.56 10.08
CA LEU A 6 -15.33 13.83 9.56
C LEU A 6 -14.58 13.30 10.80
N ILE A 7 -15.03 12.19 11.37
CA ILE A 7 -14.24 11.44 12.35
C ILE A 7 -13.35 10.48 11.55
N PHE A 8 -12.27 11.04 11.00
CA PHE A 8 -11.08 10.27 10.63
C PHE A 8 -10.14 10.30 11.84
N LEU A 9 -10.55 9.60 12.90
CA LEU A 9 -9.76 9.42 14.13
C LEU A 9 -9.67 7.93 14.42
N LEU A 10 -8.95 7.21 13.57
CA LEU A 10 -8.31 5.98 14.00
C LEU A 10 -6.93 6.39 14.55
N ALA A 11 -6.91 6.76 15.83
CA ALA A 11 -5.70 6.97 16.62
C ALA A 11 -4.99 5.61 16.75
N VAL A 12 -4.29 5.22 15.69
CA VAL A 12 -3.35 4.11 15.73
C VAL A 12 -2.03 4.68 16.22
N ALA A 13 -1.86 4.66 17.55
CA ALA A 13 -0.55 4.80 18.17
C ALA A 13 0.29 3.55 17.83
N LEU A 14 0.78 3.48 16.59
CA LEU A 14 1.82 2.53 16.21
C LEU A 14 3.15 3.26 16.34
N THR A 15 3.92 2.85 17.36
CA THR A 15 5.36 3.08 17.43
C THR A 15 5.99 2.45 16.18
N GLY A 16 6.04 3.24 15.10
CA GLY A 16 6.59 2.82 13.81
C GLY A 16 8.09 2.61 13.95
N GLY A 17 8.55 1.37 13.72
CA GLY A 17 9.96 1.11 13.47
C GLY A 17 10.44 2.04 12.35
N HIS A 18 11.47 2.81 12.63
CA HIS A 18 12.07 3.72 11.66
C HIS A 18 12.86 2.86 10.68
N LEU A 19 12.24 2.50 9.57
CA LEU A 19 12.98 1.88 8.47
C LEU A 19 13.96 2.93 7.93
N MET A 20 15.25 2.62 8.05
CA MET A 20 16.31 3.50 7.60
C MET A 20 16.27 3.59 6.08
N ALA A 21 16.57 4.77 5.54
CA ALA A 21 16.57 4.98 4.09
C ALA A 21 17.60 4.04 3.43
N GLY A 22 17.12 3.01 2.73
CA GLY A 22 17.95 1.99 2.09
C GLY A 22 17.45 0.56 2.27
N GLU A 23 16.54 0.32 3.21
CA GLU A 23 15.97 -1.00 3.46
C GLU A 23 14.90 -1.35 2.40
N ALA A 24 15.03 -2.53 1.80
CA ALA A 24 14.07 -3.05 0.83
C ALA A 24 12.91 -3.74 1.56
N LEU A 25 11.69 -3.36 1.21
CA LEU A 25 10.46 -3.95 1.73
C LEU A 25 9.86 -4.85 0.67
N THR A 26 9.63 -6.12 1.00
CA THR A 26 8.86 -7.03 0.16
C THR A 26 7.41 -7.05 0.62
N GLY A 27 6.49 -6.92 -0.34
CA GLY A 27 5.06 -6.89 -0.07
C GLY A 27 4.23 -6.86 -1.35
N HIS A 28 2.95 -6.54 -1.22
CA HIS A 28 2.00 -6.48 -2.33
C HIS A 28 1.43 -5.08 -2.49
N ILE A 29 1.19 -4.67 -3.74
CA ILE A 29 0.41 -3.47 -4.01
C ILE A 29 -1.06 -3.86 -4.03
N SER A 30 -1.83 -3.33 -3.08
CA SER A 30 -3.27 -3.57 -2.96
C SER A 30 -4.01 -2.23 -3.04
N ASP A 31 -5.33 -2.25 -2.86
CA ASP A 31 -6.16 -1.06 -2.73
C ASP A 31 -6.53 -0.82 -1.25
N ALA A 32 -6.79 0.43 -0.86
CA ALA A 32 -7.04 0.78 0.54
C ALA A 32 -8.33 0.17 1.11
N LYS A 33 -9.28 -0.23 0.26
CA LYS A 33 -10.55 -0.85 0.66
C LYS A 33 -10.38 -2.33 1.00
N CYS A 34 -9.56 -3.06 0.26
CA CYS A 34 -9.31 -4.48 0.46
C CYS A 34 -8.07 -4.77 1.32
N GLY A 35 -7.05 -3.91 1.31
CA GLY A 35 -5.83 -4.07 2.10
C GLY A 35 -5.21 -5.47 1.94
N ALA A 36 -5.07 -6.20 3.03
CA ALA A 36 -4.48 -7.55 3.03
C ALA A 36 -5.41 -8.68 2.51
N ALA A 37 -6.62 -8.38 2.04
CA ALA A 37 -7.58 -9.40 1.59
C ALA A 37 -7.25 -10.01 0.20
N HIS A 38 -6.47 -9.29 -0.63
CA HIS A 38 -6.16 -9.68 -2.02
C HIS A 38 -4.64 -9.64 -2.30
N VAL A 39 -3.86 -10.36 -1.49
CA VAL A 39 -2.39 -10.38 -1.54
C VAL A 39 -1.81 -11.74 -1.97
N ASP A 40 -2.59 -12.52 -2.71
CA ASP A 40 -2.29 -13.91 -3.10
C ASP A 40 -1.69 -14.05 -4.50
N HIS A 41 -1.42 -12.95 -5.20
CA HIS A 41 -0.82 -12.96 -6.55
C HIS A 41 -1.67 -13.56 -7.66
N SER A 42 -2.92 -13.93 -7.36
CA SER A 42 -3.77 -14.55 -8.36
C SER A 42 -4.23 -13.51 -9.39
N ALA A 43 -4.42 -13.95 -10.64
CA ALA A 43 -4.98 -13.11 -11.69
C ALA A 43 -6.32 -12.46 -11.27
N LYS A 44 -7.10 -13.16 -10.44
CA LYS A 44 -8.35 -12.66 -9.86
C LYS A 44 -8.10 -11.46 -8.93
N SER A 45 -7.16 -11.57 -8.00
CA SER A 45 -6.82 -10.48 -7.08
C SER A 45 -6.19 -9.30 -7.82
N ILE A 46 -5.32 -9.55 -8.80
CA ILE A 46 -4.75 -8.51 -9.67
C ILE A 46 -5.85 -7.73 -10.39
N GLY A 47 -6.80 -8.42 -11.01
CA GLY A 47 -7.94 -7.79 -11.68
C GLY A 47 -8.84 -7.00 -10.71
N CYS A 48 -9.07 -7.54 -9.50
CA CYS A 48 -9.85 -6.87 -8.45
C CYS A 48 -9.22 -5.55 -8.01
N VAL A 49 -7.95 -5.59 -7.60
CA VAL A 49 -7.19 -4.40 -7.15
C VAL A 49 -7.11 -3.37 -8.27
N THR A 50 -6.82 -3.81 -9.50
CA THR A 50 -6.78 -2.92 -10.68
C THR A 50 -8.12 -2.22 -10.90
N GLY A 51 -9.22 -2.97 -10.80
CA GLY A 51 -10.57 -2.41 -10.91
C GLY A 51 -10.88 -1.38 -9.83
N CYS A 52 -10.53 -1.67 -8.56
CA CYS A 52 -10.71 -0.75 -7.44
C CYS A 52 -9.94 0.56 -7.63
N VAL A 53 -8.64 0.47 -7.98
CA VAL A 53 -7.80 1.66 -8.17
C VAL A 53 -8.26 2.49 -9.37
N ASN A 54 -8.65 1.86 -10.47
CA ASN A 54 -9.24 2.56 -11.62
C ASN A 54 -10.61 3.19 -11.28
N GLY A 55 -11.34 2.62 -10.32
CA GLY A 55 -12.56 3.18 -9.75
C GLY A 55 -12.35 4.36 -8.79
N GLY A 56 -11.10 4.76 -8.53
CA GLY A 56 -10.74 5.89 -7.68
C GLY A 56 -10.25 5.52 -6.28
N GLU A 57 -10.08 4.22 -5.99
CA GLU A 57 -9.50 3.77 -4.72
C GLU A 57 -8.00 4.07 -4.66
N LYS A 58 -7.48 4.38 -3.46
CA LYS A 58 -6.05 4.66 -3.31
C LYS A 58 -5.24 3.36 -3.23
N PRO A 59 -4.14 3.22 -3.97
CA PRO A 59 -3.26 2.07 -3.81
C PRO A 59 -2.49 2.16 -2.48
N VAL A 60 -2.27 0.99 -1.87
CA VAL A 60 -1.55 0.82 -0.60
C VAL A 60 -0.53 -0.30 -0.74
N PHE A 61 0.51 -0.26 0.09
CA PHE A 61 1.51 -1.31 0.17
C PHE A 61 1.23 -2.21 1.37
N VAL A 62 1.07 -3.51 1.14
CA VAL A 62 0.88 -4.51 2.18
C VAL A 62 2.18 -5.26 2.40
N THR A 63 2.80 -5.11 3.57
CA THR A 63 4.04 -5.82 3.92
C THR A 63 3.80 -7.34 4.03
N GLY A 64 4.86 -8.14 4.02
CA GLY A 64 4.78 -9.59 4.30
C GLY A 64 4.08 -9.93 5.62
N ASP A 65 4.21 -9.06 6.64
CA ASP A 65 3.52 -9.17 7.93
C ASP A 65 2.07 -8.66 7.91
N LYS A 66 1.50 -8.44 6.72
CA LYS A 66 0.15 -7.94 6.48
C LYS A 66 -0.13 -6.54 7.04
N LYS A 67 0.90 -5.71 7.24
CA LYS A 67 0.72 -4.29 7.60
C LYS A 67 0.42 -3.49 6.35
N VAL A 68 -0.57 -2.60 6.43
CA VAL A 68 -0.95 -1.70 5.34
C VAL A 68 -0.24 -0.36 5.53
N LEU A 69 0.52 0.06 4.52
CA LEU A 69 1.18 1.36 4.44
C LEU A 69 0.54 2.17 3.31
N GLN A 70 0.26 3.45 3.59
CA GLN A 70 -0.15 4.39 2.56
C GLN A 70 1.01 4.62 1.59
N ILE A 71 0.73 4.88 0.31
CA ILE A 71 1.77 5.19 -0.68
C ILE A 71 1.68 6.69 -1.03
N ALA A 72 2.75 7.44 -0.78
CA ALA A 72 2.78 8.88 -1.08
C ALA A 72 2.81 9.16 -2.60
N ASN A 73 3.49 8.31 -3.36
CA ASN A 73 3.69 8.42 -4.80
C ASN A 73 3.08 7.21 -5.53
N ALA A 74 1.75 7.17 -5.49
CA ALA A 74 0.91 6.11 -6.05
C ALA A 74 1.16 5.84 -7.55
N ASP A 75 1.55 6.87 -8.31
CA ASP A 75 1.89 6.80 -9.72
C ASP A 75 2.96 5.73 -10.04
N LYS A 76 3.92 5.53 -9.14
CA LYS A 76 5.01 4.56 -9.34
C LYS A 76 4.60 3.10 -9.27
N VAL A 77 3.42 2.81 -8.72
CA VAL A 77 2.97 1.43 -8.47
C VAL A 77 1.80 1.01 -9.35
N MET A 78 1.31 1.90 -10.22
CA MET A 78 0.16 1.64 -11.10
C MET A 78 0.39 0.46 -12.05
N ALA A 79 1.64 0.21 -12.46
CA ALA A 79 2.00 -0.94 -13.29
C ALA A 79 2.12 -2.27 -12.51
N HIS A 80 1.92 -2.23 -11.19
CA HIS A 80 2.19 -3.34 -10.29
C HIS A 80 1.02 -3.64 -9.34
N LEU A 81 -0.19 -3.18 -9.67
CA LEU A 81 -1.39 -3.41 -8.87
C LEU A 81 -1.67 -4.90 -8.72
N GLY A 82 -1.89 -5.36 -7.49
CA GLY A 82 -2.03 -6.77 -7.13
C GLY A 82 -0.76 -7.60 -7.21
N HIS A 83 0.37 -7.01 -7.64
CA HIS A 83 1.66 -7.68 -7.73
C HIS A 83 2.49 -7.51 -6.45
N LYS A 84 3.53 -8.34 -6.36
CA LYS A 84 4.44 -8.57 -5.25
C LYS A 84 5.64 -7.85 -5.74
N VAL A 85 6.04 -6.93 -4.92
CA VAL A 85 7.07 -6.01 -5.26
C VAL A 85 8.02 -5.93 -4.10
N GLU A 86 9.27 -5.77 -4.47
CA GLU A 86 10.28 -5.28 -3.57
C GLU A 86 10.40 -3.78 -3.83
N VAL A 87 10.16 -2.98 -2.79
CA VAL A 87 10.22 -1.53 -2.86
C VAL A 87 11.28 -1.02 -1.92
N THR A 88 12.09 -0.09 -2.39
CA THR A 88 12.99 0.67 -1.52
C THR A 88 12.39 2.03 -1.28
N GLY A 89 12.54 2.59 -0.07
CA GLY A 89 11.86 3.84 0.24
C GLY A 89 12.13 4.37 1.62
N LYS A 90 11.32 5.36 1.99
CA LYS A 90 11.25 5.90 3.36
C LYS A 90 9.83 5.71 3.86
N VAL A 91 9.68 5.11 5.04
CA VAL A 91 8.40 5.06 5.74
C VAL A 91 8.41 6.15 6.80
N MET A 92 7.42 7.04 6.75
CA MET A 92 7.19 8.07 7.76
C MET A 92 5.71 8.01 8.12
N ASP A 93 5.41 7.87 9.42
CA ASP A 93 4.04 7.93 9.95
C ASP A 93 3.05 7.01 9.20
N GLY A 94 3.46 5.77 8.89
CA GLY A 94 2.63 4.80 8.16
C GLY A 94 2.48 5.08 6.65
N THR A 95 3.20 6.05 6.12
CA THR A 95 3.24 6.39 4.70
C THR A 95 4.60 6.03 4.10
N LEU A 96 4.59 5.19 3.07
CA LEU A 96 5.73 4.78 2.28
C LEU A 96 5.92 5.73 1.09
N THR A 97 7.09 6.35 1.02
CA THR A 97 7.57 7.05 -0.16
C THR A 97 8.54 6.14 -0.92
N ILE A 98 8.15 5.73 -2.12
CA ILE A 98 8.86 4.73 -2.90
C ILE A 98 9.96 5.37 -3.75
N LYS A 99 11.19 4.91 -3.58
CA LYS A 99 12.34 5.26 -4.43
C LYS A 99 12.39 4.35 -5.65
N SER A 100 12.46 3.04 -5.46
CA SER A 100 12.44 2.03 -6.52
C SER A 100 11.34 0.99 -6.29
N VAL A 101 10.81 0.44 -7.39
CA VAL A 101 9.92 -0.72 -7.39
C VAL A 101 10.56 -1.80 -8.24
N LYS A 102 10.62 -3.02 -7.72
CA LYS A 102 11.05 -4.20 -8.43
C LYS A 102 9.91 -5.22 -8.39
N HIS A 103 9.41 -5.59 -9.56
CA HIS A 103 8.44 -6.65 -9.68
C HIS A 103 9.08 -7.99 -9.29
N LEU A 104 8.42 -8.72 -8.40
CA LEU A 104 8.76 -10.10 -8.09
C LEU A 104 7.77 -10.99 -8.82
N ALA A 105 8.31 -11.86 -9.69
CA ALA A 105 7.52 -12.88 -10.36
C ALA A 105 6.82 -13.76 -9.31
N PRO A 106 5.60 -14.26 -9.62
CA PRO A 106 4.87 -15.17 -8.75
C PRO A 106 5.65 -16.46 -8.47
#